data_AF-B1PJ36-F1
#
_entry.id   AF-B1PJ36-F1
#
_cell.length_a   1.000
_cell.length_b   1.000
_cell.length_c   1.000
_cell.angle_alpha   90.00
_cell.angle_beta   90.00
_cell.angle_gamma   90.00
#
_symmetry.space_group_name_H-M   'P 1'
#
loop_
_entity.id
_entity.type
_entity.pdbx_description
1 polymer ?
#
loop_
_entity_poly.entity_id
_entity_poly.type
_entity_poly.pdbx_seq_one_letter_code
_entity_poly.pdbx_strand_id
1 'polypeptide(L)'
;MIIARDKVQALMPHQTLTKIQGEPTHKAIRKLEKELGANLIAVPCSWGVNKVHLGELHDPAIFLARNGAPYAPPEAAPLAYPDMPVGATTAAREQIRAEHELAQNDWQTLQHVRRIAVNLVAAAVEPVYYAELDDPDEGLNSVNVRELLQFIRERYCQIDQSEIDKNMETFYEGMDPSLPLSVYIRKQENCQDFANDAKVPISDQTMITTATKHALQCGDYTEAWKEWNRGTDAQKTWRDWKSHWTRAFNENRAIQRLTGNSFRANATIETELSDQLVTSLDNLAYAAVQKNDTIEKFIETIKQQQDTIHKLQAQNGELMMKLLGGQSAADTGDKKGGTTGGTHAWDPSGYCWTHGYKVKKGHNSKTCKTRGEGHQESATRSNIMGGNEANKNWVAK
;
A
#
# COMPACT_ATOMS: atom_id res chain seq x y z
N MET A 1 29.30 14.32 32.69
CA MET A 1 30.34 13.44 32.11
C MET A 1 30.24 13.56 30.58
N ILE A 2 31.33 13.83 29.84
CA ILE A 2 31.27 13.84 28.37
C ILE A 2 31.41 12.39 27.89
N ILE A 3 30.43 11.89 27.15
CA ILE A 3 30.54 10.58 26.52
C ILE A 3 31.39 10.70 25.27
N ALA A 4 32.37 9.80 25.13
CA ALA A 4 33.20 9.74 23.93
C ALA A 4 32.47 8.97 22.82
N ARG A 5 32.54 9.48 21.59
CA ARG A 5 32.00 8.83 20.39
C ARG A 5 32.43 7.36 20.28
N ASP A 6 33.70 7.06 20.52
CA ASP A 6 34.23 5.69 20.38
C ASP A 6 33.59 4.71 21.37
N LYS A 7 33.17 5.19 22.56
CA LYS A 7 32.43 4.35 23.52
C LYS A 7 31.04 4.01 23.01
N VAL A 8 30.35 4.96 22.36
CA VAL A 8 29.05 4.71 21.73
C VAL A 8 29.21 3.75 20.56
N GLN A 9 30.21 3.98 19.70
CA GLN A 9 30.48 3.13 18.55
C GLN A 9 30.85 1.70 18.96
N ALA A 10 31.57 1.51 20.07
CA ALA A 10 31.94 0.18 20.58
C ALA A 10 30.74 -0.71 20.95
N LEU A 11 29.57 -0.13 21.21
CA LEU A 11 28.34 -0.89 21.48
C LEU A 11 27.72 -1.48 20.19
N MET A 12 28.08 -0.95 19.03
CA MET A 12 27.49 -1.35 17.75
C MET A 12 28.10 -2.68 17.25
N PRO A 13 27.30 -3.70 16.93
CA PRO A 13 27.80 -4.99 16.42
C PRO A 13 28.52 -4.90 15.06
N HIS A 14 28.14 -3.94 14.21
CA HIS A 14 28.73 -3.74 12.88
C HIS A 14 29.58 -2.46 12.86
N GLN A 15 30.87 -2.61 13.17
CA GLN A 15 31.84 -1.50 13.13
C GLN A 15 32.09 -0.94 11.72
N THR A 16 31.80 -1.76 10.71
CA THR A 16 31.76 -1.38 9.30
C THR A 16 30.53 -2.05 8.70
N LEU A 17 29.85 -1.35 7.79
CA LEU A 17 28.75 -1.94 7.02
C LEU A 17 29.31 -2.61 5.76
N THR A 18 28.54 -3.54 5.20
CA THR A 18 28.85 -4.17 3.91
C THR A 18 29.03 -3.09 2.85
N LYS A 19 30.22 -3.03 2.25
CA LYS A 19 30.51 -2.12 1.13
C LYS A 19 29.65 -2.46 -0.09
N ILE A 20 29.13 -1.42 -0.73
CA ILE A 20 28.43 -1.47 -2.00
C ILE A 20 29.45 -1.12 -3.08
N GLN A 21 29.61 -2.00 -4.07
CA GLN A 21 30.51 -1.80 -5.20
C GLN A 21 29.71 -1.31 -6.40
N GLY A 22 30.10 -0.17 -6.96
CA GLY A 22 29.36 0.48 -8.04
C GLY A 22 27.98 0.98 -7.59
N GLU A 23 27.04 1.01 -8.54
CA GLU A 23 25.73 1.64 -8.32
C GLU A 23 24.90 0.93 -7.25
N PRO A 24 24.38 1.66 -6.23
CA PRO A 24 23.58 1.06 -5.19
C PRO A 24 22.28 0.43 -5.72
N THR A 25 22.12 -0.87 -5.49
CA THR A 25 20.88 -1.59 -5.80
C THR A 25 19.96 -1.65 -4.59
N HIS A 26 18.66 -1.86 -4.84
CA HIS A 26 17.66 -2.03 -3.79
C HIS A 26 18.06 -3.14 -2.79
N LYS A 27 18.55 -4.28 -3.30
CA LYS A 27 19.04 -5.40 -2.49
C LYS A 27 20.24 -5.02 -1.62
N ALA A 28 21.19 -4.26 -2.15
CA ALA A 28 22.38 -3.83 -1.42
C ALA A 28 22.02 -2.87 -0.28
N ILE A 29 21.16 -1.89 -0.54
CA ILE A 29 20.70 -0.94 0.48
C ILE A 29 19.88 -1.66 1.57
N ARG A 30 18.95 -2.55 1.21
CA ARG A 30 18.20 -3.37 2.20
C ARG A 30 19.14 -4.13 3.16
N LYS A 31 20.26 -4.66 2.66
CA LYS A 31 21.26 -5.34 3.50
C LYS A 31 21.97 -4.35 4.43
N LEU A 32 22.43 -3.23 3.90
CA LEU A 32 23.10 -2.17 4.65
C LEU A 32 22.21 -1.63 5.78
N GLU A 33 20.92 -1.39 5.50
CA GLU A 33 19.96 -0.93 6.50
C GLU A 33 19.67 -1.94 7.60
N LYS A 34 19.73 -3.24 7.29
CA LYS A 34 19.61 -4.28 8.30
C LYS A 34 20.79 -4.25 9.29
N GLU A 35 22.00 -4.09 8.79
CA GLU A 35 23.22 -3.96 9.61
C GLU A 35 23.19 -2.66 10.44
N LEU A 36 22.83 -1.55 9.80
CA LEU A 36 22.67 -0.26 10.49
C LEU A 36 21.56 -0.32 11.55
N GLY A 37 20.42 -0.94 11.24
CA GLY A 37 19.33 -1.12 12.19
C GLY A 37 19.76 -1.92 13.42
N ALA A 38 20.58 -2.97 13.24
CA ALA A 38 21.17 -3.72 14.35
C ALA A 38 22.10 -2.84 15.21
N ASN A 39 22.88 -1.96 14.59
CA ASN A 39 23.69 -0.97 15.31
C ASN A 39 22.86 0.00 16.15
N LEU A 40 21.80 0.56 15.56
CA LEU A 40 20.94 1.53 16.24
C LEU A 40 20.17 0.91 17.42
N ILE A 41 19.80 -0.36 17.35
CA ILE A 41 19.14 -1.07 18.45
C ILE A 41 20.12 -1.35 19.61
N ALA A 42 21.41 -1.55 19.31
CA ALA A 42 22.41 -1.98 20.29
C ALA A 42 22.85 -0.86 21.27
N VAL A 43 22.68 0.41 20.89
CA VAL A 43 22.99 1.54 21.77
C VAL A 43 21.76 1.86 22.62
N PRO A 44 21.82 1.79 23.97
CA PRO A 44 20.69 2.05 24.84
C PRO A 44 20.33 3.55 24.92
N CYS A 45 19.04 3.86 25.09
CA CYS A 45 18.54 5.20 25.43
C CYS A 45 17.24 5.11 26.22
N SER A 46 16.84 6.22 26.86
CA SER A 46 15.63 6.27 27.69
C SER A 46 14.30 6.34 26.93
N TRP A 47 14.33 6.45 25.58
CA TRP A 47 13.16 6.47 24.71
C TRP A 47 13.21 5.34 23.66
N GLY A 48 12.24 5.32 22.73
CA GLY A 48 12.21 4.36 21.62
C GLY A 48 11.82 2.93 22.01
N VAL A 49 11.43 2.71 23.27
CA VAL A 49 11.03 1.39 23.82
C VAL A 49 12.13 0.35 23.52
N ASN A 50 11.79 -0.92 23.29
CA ASN A 50 12.74 -2.00 22.99
C ASN A 50 13.43 -1.86 21.62
N LYS A 51 13.22 -0.75 20.90
CA LYS A 51 13.81 -0.47 19.58
C LYS A 51 14.76 0.71 19.58
N VAL A 52 14.80 1.48 20.68
CA VAL A 52 15.86 2.44 20.98
C VAL A 52 16.10 3.39 19.80
N HIS A 53 17.33 3.56 19.29
CA HIS A 53 17.63 4.50 18.20
C HIS A 53 17.18 4.05 16.80
N LEU A 54 16.53 2.89 16.64
CA LEU A 54 16.02 2.43 15.33
C LEU A 54 15.06 3.44 14.68
N GLY A 55 14.43 4.31 15.47
CA GLY A 55 13.55 5.35 14.94
C GLY A 55 14.26 6.44 14.13
N GLU A 56 15.58 6.60 14.26
CA GLU A 56 16.37 7.47 13.37
C GLU A 56 16.35 6.95 11.92
N LEU A 57 16.22 5.63 11.72
CA LEU A 57 16.21 4.99 10.41
C LEU A 57 14.80 4.89 9.79
N HIS A 58 13.78 4.62 10.60
CA HIS A 58 12.42 4.37 10.12
C HIS A 58 11.56 5.62 10.04
N ASP A 59 10.66 5.70 9.06
CA ASP A 59 9.58 6.68 9.05
C ASP A 59 8.79 6.68 10.40
N PRO A 60 8.42 7.85 10.97
CA PRO A 60 7.80 7.91 12.30
C PRO A 60 6.45 7.19 12.36
N ALA A 61 5.65 7.23 11.30
CA ALA A 61 4.37 6.53 11.25
C ALA A 61 4.57 5.01 11.18
N ILE A 62 5.55 4.55 10.40
CA ILE A 62 5.93 3.13 10.35
C ILE A 62 6.47 2.65 11.69
N PHE A 63 7.30 3.46 12.36
CA PHE A 63 7.84 3.14 13.68
C PHE A 63 6.73 2.99 14.72
N LEU A 64 5.81 3.96 14.78
CA LEU A 64 4.65 3.93 15.68
C LEU A 64 3.79 2.69 15.44
N ALA A 65 3.42 2.42 14.18
CA ALA A 65 2.58 1.29 13.82
C ALA A 65 3.20 -0.05 14.22
N ARG A 66 4.53 -0.20 14.10
CA ARG A 66 5.24 -1.45 14.43
C ARG A 66 5.49 -1.64 15.92
N ASN A 67 5.67 -0.56 16.67
CA ASN A 67 6.16 -0.63 18.05
C ASN A 67 5.10 -0.24 19.09
N GLY A 68 3.94 0.27 18.67
CA GLY A 68 2.85 0.72 19.55
C GLY A 68 3.15 2.00 20.32
N ALA A 69 4.33 2.61 20.12
CA ALA A 69 4.74 3.86 20.73
C ALA A 69 5.56 4.71 19.74
N PRO A 70 5.45 6.04 19.79
CA PRO A 70 6.19 6.93 18.89
C PRO A 70 7.68 6.92 19.23
N TYR A 71 8.51 7.18 18.22
CA TYR A 71 9.90 7.53 18.45
C TYR A 71 10.00 9.00 18.87
N ALA A 72 10.35 9.26 20.12
CA ALA A 72 10.36 10.60 20.72
C ALA A 72 11.74 10.94 21.32
N PRO A 73 12.77 11.17 20.48
CA PRO A 73 14.05 11.68 20.97
C PRO A 73 13.91 13.11 21.49
N PRO A 74 14.80 13.56 22.40
CA PRO A 74 14.86 14.98 22.76
C PRO A 74 15.09 15.86 21.53
N GLU A 75 14.32 16.96 21.41
CA GLU A 75 14.41 17.88 20.27
C GLU A 75 15.53 18.91 20.41
N ALA A 76 15.94 19.20 21.65
CA ALA A 76 16.95 20.20 21.97
C ALA A 76 17.91 19.70 23.05
N ALA A 77 19.10 20.30 23.08
CA ALA A 77 20.06 20.06 24.13
C ALA A 77 19.45 20.42 25.50
N PRO A 78 19.62 19.56 26.53
CA PRO A 78 19.25 19.93 27.89
C PRO A 78 20.00 21.20 28.33
N LEU A 79 19.41 21.95 29.25
CA LEU A 79 20.03 23.15 29.83
C LEU A 79 21.45 22.83 30.34
N ALA A 80 22.37 23.80 30.28
CA ALA A 80 23.73 23.61 30.80
C ALA A 80 23.74 23.25 32.30
N TYR A 81 22.77 23.78 33.04
CA TYR A 81 22.54 23.50 34.46
C TYR A 81 21.08 23.09 34.67
N PRO A 82 20.79 22.21 35.64
CA PRO A 82 19.41 21.87 35.99
C PRO A 82 18.67 23.12 36.47
N ASP A 83 17.41 23.26 36.08
CA ASP A 83 16.53 24.27 36.66
C ASP A 83 16.10 23.82 38.06
N MET A 84 16.38 24.65 39.06
CA MET A 84 16.25 24.29 40.47
C MET A 84 15.16 25.14 41.12
N PRO A 85 13.98 24.57 41.43
CA PRO A 85 12.90 25.32 42.04
C PRO A 85 13.30 25.92 43.38
N VAL A 86 12.90 27.17 43.61
CA VAL A 86 13.09 27.85 44.89
C VAL A 86 12.37 27.06 45.98
N GLY A 87 13.07 26.78 47.09
CA GLY A 87 12.51 25.99 48.19
C GLY A 87 12.53 24.47 47.99
N ALA A 88 13.10 23.94 46.90
CA ALA A 88 13.25 22.49 46.72
C ALA A 88 14.03 21.85 47.87
N THR A 89 13.53 20.73 48.39
CA THR A 89 14.18 19.93 49.45
C THR A 89 15.48 19.30 48.94
N THR A 90 16.39 18.91 49.83
CA THR A 90 17.65 18.25 49.44
C THR A 90 17.41 17.02 48.56
N ALA A 91 16.43 16.17 48.91
CA ALA A 91 16.08 14.99 48.11
C ALA A 91 15.57 15.36 46.71
N ALA A 92 14.69 16.35 46.60
CA ALA A 92 14.20 16.81 45.29
C ALA A 92 15.35 17.39 44.43
N ARG A 93 16.28 18.11 45.05
CA ARG A 93 17.46 18.65 44.38
C ARG A 93 18.39 17.56 43.85
N GLU A 94 18.53 16.45 44.57
CA GLU A 94 19.32 15.29 44.13
C GLU A 94 18.65 14.56 42.98
N GLN A 95 17.33 14.36 43.03
CA GLN A 95 16.57 13.76 41.94
C GLN A 95 16.69 14.59 40.65
N ILE A 96 16.48 15.91 40.72
CA ILE A 96 16.60 16.80 39.55
C ILE A 96 18.00 16.74 38.93
N ARG A 97 19.06 16.68 39.76
CA ARG A 97 20.44 16.52 39.26
C ARG A 97 20.64 15.19 38.54
N ALA A 98 20.09 14.10 39.07
CA ALA A 98 20.20 12.78 38.45
C ALA A 98 19.45 12.70 37.11
N GLU A 99 18.22 13.24 37.05
CA GLU A 99 17.44 13.32 35.81
C GLU A 99 18.13 14.19 34.75
N HIS A 100 18.71 15.32 35.18
CA HIS A 100 19.48 16.20 34.30
C HIS A 100 20.74 15.52 33.75
N GLU A 101 21.48 14.79 34.59
CA GLU A 101 22.67 14.05 34.16
C GLU A 101 22.31 12.96 33.13
N LEU A 102 21.21 12.25 33.36
CA LEU A 102 20.67 11.27 32.41
C LEU A 102 20.27 11.92 31.09
N ALA A 103 19.55 13.05 31.12
CA ALA A 103 19.17 13.78 29.91
C ALA A 103 20.39 14.28 29.11
N GLN A 104 21.43 14.77 29.79
CA GLN A 104 22.69 15.18 29.16
C GLN A 104 23.41 14.00 28.50
N ASN A 105 23.46 12.85 29.18
CA ASN A 105 24.04 11.62 28.65
C ASN A 105 23.30 11.15 27.39
N ASP A 106 21.99 11.06 27.49
CA ASP A 106 21.09 10.66 26.42
C ASP A 106 21.22 11.56 25.19
N TRP A 107 21.25 12.88 25.39
CA TRP A 107 21.44 13.86 24.30
C TRP A 107 22.80 13.66 23.61
N GLN A 108 23.89 13.55 24.36
CA GLN A 108 25.22 13.34 23.79
C GLN A 108 25.31 12.01 23.03
N THR A 109 24.74 10.95 23.59
CA THR A 109 24.65 9.64 22.95
C THR A 109 23.89 9.74 21.63
N LEU A 110 22.73 10.40 21.60
CA LEU A 110 21.95 10.61 20.39
C LEU A 110 22.74 11.33 19.29
N GLN A 111 23.44 12.42 19.63
CA GLN A 111 24.25 13.16 18.65
C GLN A 111 25.37 12.27 18.07
N HIS A 112 26.01 11.46 18.92
CA HIS A 112 27.01 10.50 18.45
C HIS A 112 26.40 9.41 17.58
N VAL A 113 25.25 8.83 17.96
CA VAL A 113 24.56 7.81 17.18
C VAL A 113 24.21 8.33 15.78
N ARG A 114 23.63 9.53 15.69
CA ARG A 114 23.30 10.18 14.41
C ARG A 114 24.53 10.32 13.52
N ARG A 115 25.63 10.84 14.08
CA ARG A 115 26.87 11.06 13.31
C ARG A 115 27.56 9.75 12.92
N ILE A 116 27.57 8.75 13.81
CA ILE A 116 28.13 7.42 13.51
C ILE A 116 27.31 6.76 12.41
N ALA A 117 25.98 6.81 12.49
CA ALA A 117 25.08 6.21 11.51
C ALA A 117 25.35 6.74 10.09
N VAL A 118 25.39 8.06 9.91
CA VAL A 118 25.68 8.67 8.60
C VAL A 118 27.08 8.31 8.13
N ASN A 119 28.09 8.33 9.01
CA ASN A 119 29.47 7.96 8.64
C ASN A 119 29.59 6.50 8.20
N LEU A 120 28.86 5.59 8.84
CA LEU A 120 28.85 4.17 8.49
C LEU A 120 28.22 3.96 7.11
N VAL A 121 27.12 4.66 6.78
CA VAL A 121 26.52 4.63 5.45
C VAL A 121 27.46 5.23 4.40
N ALA A 122 27.99 6.42 4.65
CA ALA A 122 28.90 7.12 3.73
C ALA A 122 30.19 6.33 3.46
N ALA A 123 30.70 5.58 4.44
CA ALA A 123 31.86 4.70 4.25
C ALA A 123 31.57 3.41 3.47
N ALA A 124 30.29 3.01 3.40
CA ALA A 124 29.85 1.81 2.71
C ALA A 124 29.40 2.07 1.26
N VAL A 125 29.09 3.32 0.92
CA VAL A 125 28.64 3.76 -0.40
C VAL A 125 29.72 4.62 -1.04
N GLU A 126 29.95 4.49 -2.35
CA GLU A 126 30.93 5.33 -3.05
C GLU A 126 30.45 6.80 -3.08
N PRO A 127 31.32 7.80 -2.84
CA PRO A 127 30.91 9.21 -2.70
C PRO A 127 30.10 9.79 -3.86
N VAL A 128 30.33 9.28 -5.08
CA VAL A 128 29.60 9.70 -6.28
C VAL A 128 28.07 9.53 -6.14
N TYR A 129 27.61 8.57 -5.33
CA TYR A 129 26.18 8.28 -5.15
C TYR A 129 25.51 9.12 -4.05
N TYR A 130 26.24 9.98 -3.37
CA TYR A 130 25.66 10.97 -2.43
C TYR A 130 26.29 12.35 -2.56
N ALA A 131 27.06 12.61 -3.62
CA ALA A 131 27.82 13.85 -3.82
C ALA A 131 26.95 15.13 -3.76
N GLU A 132 25.68 15.06 -4.12
CA GLU A 132 24.77 16.22 -4.05
C GLU A 132 24.32 16.56 -2.63
N LEU A 133 24.43 15.61 -1.70
CA LEU A 133 24.21 15.84 -0.27
C LEU A 133 25.49 16.26 0.45
N ASP A 134 26.66 16.01 -0.15
CA ASP A 134 27.96 16.31 0.44
C ASP A 134 28.31 17.77 0.19
N ASP A 135 27.97 18.62 1.16
CA ASP A 135 28.24 20.05 1.08
C ASP A 135 29.77 20.32 1.03
N PRO A 136 30.26 21.20 0.15
CA PRO A 136 31.71 21.45 0.03
C PRO A 136 32.38 21.98 1.31
N ASP A 137 31.65 22.71 2.15
CA ASP A 137 32.17 23.36 3.36
C ASP A 137 31.85 22.55 4.62
N GLU A 138 30.66 21.94 4.69
CA GLU A 138 30.15 21.24 5.86
C GLU A 138 30.21 19.71 5.75
N GLY A 139 30.41 19.18 4.54
CA GLY A 139 30.20 17.77 4.22
C GLY A 139 28.79 17.29 4.58
N LEU A 140 28.67 16.02 4.97
CA LEU A 140 27.40 15.44 5.40
C LEU A 140 26.94 15.85 6.83
N ASN A 141 27.45 16.94 7.42
CA ASN A 141 27.17 17.28 8.83
C ASN A 141 25.72 17.70 9.10
N SER A 142 25.05 18.31 8.13
CA SER A 142 23.64 18.72 8.19
C SER A 142 22.66 17.62 7.78
N VAL A 143 23.16 16.54 7.17
CA VAL A 143 22.37 15.44 6.63
C VAL A 143 22.14 14.38 7.70
N ASN A 144 20.88 13.98 7.91
CA ASN A 144 20.57 12.84 8.76
C ASN A 144 20.57 11.51 7.97
N VAL A 145 20.66 10.39 8.69
CA VAL A 145 20.84 9.07 8.04
C VAL A 145 19.65 8.66 7.19
N ARG A 146 18.44 9.09 7.54
CA ARG A 146 17.24 8.81 6.76
C ARG A 146 17.26 9.57 5.44
N GLU A 147 17.60 10.86 5.46
CA GLU A 147 17.75 11.69 4.26
C GLU A 147 18.79 11.09 3.31
N LEU A 148 19.96 10.70 3.83
CA LEU A 148 21.01 10.07 3.03
C LEU A 148 20.50 8.79 2.34
N LEU A 149 19.88 7.89 3.09
CA LEU A 149 19.38 6.62 2.54
C LEU A 149 18.18 6.83 1.61
N GLN A 150 17.30 7.78 1.91
CA GLN A 150 16.18 8.14 1.04
C GLN A 150 16.67 8.69 -0.30
N PHE A 151 17.63 9.62 -0.28
CA PHE A 151 18.26 10.16 -1.48
C PHE A 151 18.87 9.06 -2.36
N ILE A 152 19.65 8.15 -1.76
CA ILE A 152 20.28 7.05 -2.50
C ILE A 152 19.20 6.14 -3.13
N ARG A 153 18.15 5.80 -2.36
CA ARG A 153 17.07 4.94 -2.86
C ARG A 153 16.33 5.55 -4.03
N GLU A 154 15.91 6.80 -3.89
CA GLU A 154 15.08 7.48 -4.89
C GLU A 154 15.83 7.66 -6.21
N ARG A 155 17.15 7.78 -6.18
CA ARG A 155 17.95 8.01 -7.39
C ARG A 155 18.51 6.76 -8.04
N TYR A 156 18.93 5.78 -7.26
CA TYR A 156 19.74 4.66 -7.76
C TYR A 156 19.10 3.30 -7.53
N CYS A 157 18.17 3.17 -6.58
CA CYS A 157 17.61 1.86 -6.20
C CYS A 157 16.21 1.61 -6.76
N GLN A 158 15.90 2.14 -7.94
CA GLN A 158 14.65 1.85 -8.61
C GLN A 158 14.62 0.37 -9.01
N ILE A 159 13.55 -0.32 -8.60
CA ILE A 159 13.38 -1.74 -8.93
C ILE A 159 12.88 -1.83 -10.37
N ASP A 160 13.66 -2.46 -11.24
CA ASP A 160 13.30 -2.66 -12.64
C ASP A 160 12.53 -3.97 -12.87
N GLN A 161 11.95 -4.10 -14.08
CA GLN A 161 11.18 -5.29 -14.46
C GLN A 161 12.03 -6.57 -14.42
N SER A 162 13.32 -6.50 -14.76
CA SER A 162 14.20 -7.67 -14.75
C SER A 162 14.44 -8.21 -13.34
N GLU A 163 14.48 -7.33 -12.33
CA GLU A 163 14.57 -7.74 -10.93
C GLU A 163 13.25 -8.33 -10.43
N ILE A 164 12.12 -7.78 -10.85
CA ILE A 164 10.79 -8.35 -10.57
C ILE A 164 10.67 -9.75 -11.15
N ASP A 165 11.07 -9.94 -12.41
CA ASP A 165 11.02 -11.23 -13.09
C ASP A 165 11.89 -12.27 -12.37
N LYS A 166 13.14 -11.91 -12.00
CA LYS A 166 14.02 -12.78 -11.20
C LYS A 166 13.45 -13.13 -9.83
N ASN A 167 12.76 -12.18 -9.19
CA ASN A 167 12.08 -12.44 -7.92
C ASN A 167 10.94 -13.45 -8.10
N MET A 168 10.18 -13.34 -9.19
CA MET A 168 9.11 -14.29 -9.50
C MET A 168 9.66 -15.67 -9.88
N GLU A 169 10.78 -15.75 -10.62
CA GLU A 169 11.49 -17.00 -10.86
C GLU A 169 11.88 -17.66 -9.52
N THR A 170 12.50 -16.89 -8.62
CA THR A 170 12.90 -17.37 -7.27
C THR A 170 11.69 -17.81 -6.43
N PHE A 171 10.56 -17.10 -6.55
CA PHE A 171 9.31 -17.41 -5.87
C PHE A 171 8.73 -18.76 -6.32
N TYR A 172 8.79 -19.05 -7.62
CA TYR A 172 8.31 -20.31 -8.21
C TYR A 172 9.31 -21.47 -8.16
N GLU A 173 10.55 -21.25 -7.75
CA GLU A 173 11.47 -22.34 -7.45
C GLU A 173 10.90 -23.24 -6.34
N GLY A 174 10.99 -24.56 -6.54
CA GLY A 174 10.50 -25.56 -5.60
C GLY A 174 11.23 -25.58 -4.25
N MET A 175 10.76 -26.45 -3.36
CA MET A 175 11.40 -26.74 -2.08
C MET A 175 12.54 -27.76 -2.27
N ASP A 176 13.66 -27.54 -1.60
CA ASP A 176 14.72 -28.54 -1.46
C ASP A 176 14.41 -29.47 -0.27
N PRO A 177 14.09 -30.77 -0.50
CA PRO A 177 13.73 -31.69 0.57
C PRO A 177 14.90 -32.06 1.50
N SER A 178 16.14 -31.76 1.11
CA SER A 178 17.33 -32.00 1.94
C SER A 178 17.52 -30.95 3.04
N LEU A 179 16.89 -29.78 2.90
CA LEU A 179 17.01 -28.66 3.83
C LEU A 179 15.81 -28.59 4.80
N PRO A 180 15.96 -27.88 5.94
CA PRO A 180 14.81 -27.56 6.79
C PRO A 180 13.79 -26.66 6.06
N LEU A 181 12.49 -26.90 6.29
CA LEU A 181 11.40 -26.10 5.69
C LEU A 181 11.54 -24.59 5.97
N SER A 182 12.18 -24.21 7.08
CA SER A 182 12.46 -22.82 7.42
C SER A 182 13.29 -22.07 6.36
N VAL A 183 14.15 -22.77 5.62
CA VAL A 183 14.92 -22.17 4.51
C VAL A 183 13.98 -21.73 3.39
N TYR A 184 13.04 -22.60 3.02
CA TYR A 184 12.03 -22.28 2.01
C TYR A 184 11.07 -21.18 2.49
N ILE A 185 10.58 -21.27 3.72
CA ILE A 185 9.71 -20.24 4.32
C ILE A 185 10.39 -18.87 4.22
N ARG A 186 11.67 -18.80 4.60
CA ARG A 186 12.42 -17.55 4.53
C ARG A 186 12.61 -17.05 3.10
N LYS A 187 12.84 -17.95 2.14
CA LYS A 187 12.89 -17.60 0.70
C LYS A 187 11.59 -16.94 0.28
N GLN A 188 10.44 -17.55 0.61
CA GLN A 188 9.14 -17.02 0.22
C GLN A 188 8.82 -15.67 0.86
N GLU A 189 9.09 -15.51 2.15
CA GLU A 189 8.92 -14.23 2.85
C GLU A 189 9.83 -13.13 2.25
N ASN A 190 11.07 -13.46 1.88
CA ASN A 190 11.95 -12.51 1.20
C ASN A 190 11.40 -12.10 -0.18
N CYS A 191 10.81 -13.04 -0.93
CA CYS A 191 10.20 -12.74 -2.24
C CYS A 191 8.98 -11.83 -2.09
N GLN A 192 8.14 -12.08 -1.08
CA GLN A 192 6.99 -11.24 -0.76
C GLN A 192 7.42 -9.83 -0.31
N ASP A 193 8.44 -9.73 0.55
CA ASP A 193 9.01 -8.44 0.97
C ASP A 193 9.53 -7.64 -0.23
N PHE A 194 10.27 -8.28 -1.14
CA PHE A 194 10.76 -7.63 -2.36
C PHE A 194 9.62 -7.14 -3.25
N ALA A 195 8.60 -7.97 -3.45
CA ALA A 195 7.41 -7.65 -4.24
C ALA A 195 6.61 -6.46 -3.66
N ASN A 196 6.52 -6.37 -2.33
CA ASN A 196 5.93 -5.23 -1.63
C ASN A 196 6.74 -3.94 -1.84
N ASP A 197 8.07 -4.02 -1.82
CA ASP A 197 8.94 -2.88 -2.08
C ASP A 197 8.80 -2.41 -3.55
N ALA A 198 8.71 -3.37 -4.48
CA ALA A 198 8.48 -3.13 -5.92
C ALA A 198 7.06 -2.64 -6.25
N LYS A 199 6.16 -2.53 -5.27
CA LYS A 199 4.75 -2.16 -5.45
C LYS A 199 3.93 -3.13 -6.32
N VAL A 200 4.39 -4.38 -6.43
CA VAL A 200 3.69 -5.48 -7.12
C VAL A 200 3.51 -6.62 -6.11
N PRO A 201 2.65 -6.45 -5.08
CA PRO A 201 2.63 -7.32 -3.91
C PRO A 201 2.20 -8.76 -4.23
N ILE A 202 2.95 -9.73 -3.71
CA ILE A 202 2.54 -11.14 -3.71
C ILE A 202 1.54 -11.34 -2.57
N SER A 203 0.30 -11.71 -2.90
CA SER A 203 -0.74 -11.92 -1.91
C SER A 203 -0.45 -13.13 -1.00
N ASP A 204 -0.95 -13.08 0.24
CA ASP A 204 -0.87 -14.22 1.17
C ASP A 204 -1.49 -15.49 0.59
N GLN A 205 -2.56 -15.35 -0.20
CA GLN A 205 -3.19 -16.49 -0.86
C GLN A 205 -2.26 -17.11 -1.92
N THR A 206 -1.56 -16.28 -2.70
CA THR A 206 -0.56 -16.72 -3.69
C THR A 206 0.61 -17.43 -2.99
N MET A 207 1.08 -16.89 -1.86
CA MET A 207 2.10 -17.54 -1.02
C MET A 207 1.65 -18.93 -0.55
N ILE A 208 0.44 -19.04 0.03
CA ILE A 208 -0.10 -20.30 0.56
C ILE A 208 -0.29 -21.34 -0.54
N THR A 209 -0.90 -20.95 -1.67
CA THR A 209 -1.17 -21.87 -2.79
C THR A 209 0.13 -22.39 -3.39
N THR A 210 1.09 -21.50 -3.68
CA THR A 210 2.41 -21.86 -4.22
C THR A 210 3.19 -22.74 -3.24
N ALA A 211 3.22 -22.39 -1.96
CA ALA A 211 3.90 -23.19 -0.94
C ALA A 211 3.28 -24.57 -0.74
N THR A 212 1.95 -24.67 -0.81
CA THR A 212 1.24 -25.96 -0.77
C THR A 212 1.58 -26.83 -1.98
N LYS A 213 1.66 -26.23 -3.18
CA LYS A 213 2.10 -26.93 -4.40
C LYS A 213 3.51 -27.48 -4.25
N HIS A 214 4.46 -26.65 -3.82
CA HIS A 214 5.86 -27.07 -3.65
C HIS A 214 6.03 -28.12 -2.54
N ALA A 215 5.21 -28.07 -1.49
CA ALA A 215 5.23 -29.10 -0.45
C ALA A 215 4.82 -30.48 -1.00
N LEU A 216 3.74 -30.55 -1.79
CA LEU A 216 3.29 -31.78 -2.43
C LEU A 216 4.31 -32.34 -3.44
N GLN A 217 5.10 -31.48 -4.08
CA GLN A 217 6.18 -31.90 -4.99
C GLN A 217 7.40 -32.50 -4.25
N CYS A 218 7.57 -32.26 -2.95
CA CYS A 218 8.69 -32.80 -2.17
C CYS A 218 8.52 -34.26 -1.73
N GLY A 219 7.32 -34.81 -1.84
CA GLY A 219 7.03 -36.19 -1.43
C GLY A 219 5.58 -36.37 -1.03
N ASP A 220 5.29 -37.51 -0.39
CA ASP A 220 3.94 -37.79 0.05
C ASP A 220 3.55 -36.94 1.26
N TYR A 221 2.73 -35.93 0.99
CA TYR A 221 2.10 -35.06 1.97
C TYR A 221 0.57 -35.00 1.76
N THR A 222 -0.01 -36.03 1.15
CA THR A 222 -1.42 -36.09 0.80
C THR A 222 -2.31 -35.93 2.04
N GLU A 223 -1.97 -36.60 3.14
CA GLU A 223 -2.71 -36.49 4.40
C GLU A 223 -2.59 -35.10 5.02
N ALA A 224 -1.41 -34.49 4.98
CA ALA A 224 -1.21 -33.11 5.44
C ALA A 224 -2.05 -32.12 4.60
N TRP A 225 -2.18 -32.34 3.30
CA TRP A 225 -3.04 -31.53 2.44
C TRP A 225 -4.53 -31.73 2.74
N LYS A 226 -4.98 -32.96 2.96
CA LYS A 226 -6.37 -33.25 3.38
C LYS A 226 -6.69 -32.56 4.71
N GLU A 227 -5.79 -32.63 5.68
CA GLU A 227 -5.95 -31.95 6.98
C GLU A 227 -6.02 -30.41 6.79
N TRP A 228 -5.12 -29.85 5.98
CA TRP A 228 -5.13 -28.42 5.66
C TRP A 228 -6.47 -27.96 5.06
N ASN A 229 -7.04 -28.74 4.13
CA ASN A 229 -8.30 -28.39 3.48
C ASN A 229 -9.54 -28.55 4.35
N ARG A 230 -9.49 -29.39 5.39
CA ARG A 230 -10.56 -29.49 6.38
C ARG A 230 -10.62 -28.26 7.30
N GLY A 231 -9.56 -27.45 7.34
CA GLY A 231 -9.52 -26.19 8.07
C GLY A 231 -10.46 -25.14 7.49
N THR A 232 -10.92 -24.23 8.35
CA THR A 232 -11.73 -23.07 7.93
C THR A 232 -10.90 -22.03 7.19
N ASP A 233 -11.52 -21.17 6.38
CA ASP A 233 -10.79 -20.12 5.67
C ASP A 233 -10.12 -19.11 6.62
N ALA A 234 -10.68 -18.89 7.81
CA ALA A 234 -10.06 -18.09 8.87
C ALA A 234 -8.75 -18.68 9.41
N GLN A 235 -8.51 -19.98 9.20
CA GLN A 235 -7.31 -20.73 9.60
C GLN A 235 -6.35 -20.99 8.42
N LYS A 236 -6.62 -20.40 7.25
CA LYS A 236 -5.77 -20.48 6.06
C LYS A 236 -4.95 -19.20 5.92
N THR A 237 -4.24 -18.82 6.98
CA THR A 237 -3.27 -17.72 6.95
C THR A 237 -1.86 -18.25 6.71
N TRP A 238 -0.93 -17.39 6.28
CA TRP A 238 0.47 -17.78 6.12
C TRP A 238 1.09 -18.28 7.44
N ARG A 239 0.69 -17.68 8.58
CA ARG A 239 1.12 -18.13 9.90
C ARG A 239 0.67 -19.56 10.18
N ASP A 240 -0.58 -19.87 9.88
CA ASP A 240 -1.15 -21.20 10.10
C ASP A 240 -0.52 -22.23 9.15
N TRP A 241 -0.26 -21.83 7.89
CA TRP A 241 0.45 -22.64 6.90
C TRP A 241 1.83 -23.05 7.44
N LYS A 242 2.63 -22.08 7.93
CA LYS A 242 3.95 -22.37 8.50
C LYS A 242 3.89 -23.38 9.64
N SER A 243 2.94 -23.23 10.55
CA SER A 243 2.77 -24.14 11.69
C SER A 243 2.38 -25.55 11.23
N HIS A 244 1.35 -25.66 10.38
CA HIS A 244 0.82 -26.92 9.89
C HIS A 244 1.87 -27.73 9.11
N TRP A 245 2.49 -27.10 8.12
CA TRP A 245 3.44 -27.77 7.24
C TRP A 245 4.77 -28.06 7.92
N THR A 246 5.22 -27.24 8.88
CA THR A 246 6.41 -27.59 9.69
C THR A 246 6.19 -28.88 10.48
N ARG A 247 5.00 -29.07 11.06
CA ARG A 247 4.62 -30.33 11.74
C ARG A 247 4.67 -31.51 10.79
N ALA A 248 4.01 -31.41 9.63
CA ALA A 248 3.97 -32.48 8.63
C ALA A 248 5.38 -32.89 8.13
N PHE A 249 6.25 -31.91 7.85
CA PHE A 249 7.64 -32.19 7.44
C PHE A 249 8.45 -32.89 8.54
N ASN A 250 8.26 -32.50 9.80
CA ASN A 250 8.93 -33.15 10.94
C ASN A 250 8.44 -34.59 11.16
N GLU A 251 7.14 -34.83 11.04
CA GLU A 251 6.54 -36.16 11.13
C GLU A 251 7.05 -37.09 10.01
N ASN A 252 7.06 -36.62 8.77
CA ASN A 252 7.61 -37.39 7.64
C ASN A 252 9.09 -37.74 7.86
N ARG A 253 9.90 -36.78 8.34
CA ARG A 253 11.31 -37.02 8.68
C ARG A 253 11.47 -38.04 9.81
N ALA A 254 10.57 -38.05 10.80
CA ALA A 254 10.57 -39.04 11.87
C ALA A 254 10.24 -40.45 11.33
N ILE A 255 9.22 -40.57 10.47
CA ILE A 255 8.85 -41.83 9.81
C ILE A 255 10.01 -42.38 8.97
N GLN A 256 10.70 -41.52 8.20
CA GLN A 256 11.85 -41.93 7.38
C GLN A 256 13.00 -42.51 8.23
N ARG A 257 13.26 -41.93 9.41
CA ARG A 257 14.26 -42.45 10.36
C ARG A 257 13.88 -43.82 10.93
N LEU A 258 12.60 -44.02 11.23
CA LEU A 258 12.10 -45.28 11.80
C LEU A 258 12.03 -46.42 10.79
N THR A 259 11.72 -46.10 9.52
CA THR A 259 11.43 -47.11 8.48
C THR A 259 12.62 -47.41 7.57
N GLY A 260 13.75 -46.69 7.71
CA GLY A 260 14.96 -46.92 6.92
C GLY A 260 14.73 -46.85 5.40
N ASN A 261 13.81 -45.99 4.95
CA ASN A 261 13.32 -45.89 3.57
C ASN A 261 12.60 -47.14 2.99
N SER A 262 12.38 -48.20 3.78
CA SER A 262 11.86 -49.50 3.32
C SER A 262 10.33 -49.53 3.07
N PHE A 263 9.59 -48.51 3.50
CA PHE A 263 8.12 -48.50 3.49
C PHE A 263 7.45 -47.87 2.24
N ARG A 264 8.19 -47.55 1.16
CA ARG A 264 7.64 -46.90 -0.04
C ARG A 264 6.96 -47.85 -1.05
N ALA A 265 6.44 -49.00 -0.60
CA ALA A 265 5.89 -50.04 -1.48
C ALA A 265 4.51 -49.71 -2.10
N ASN A 266 3.79 -48.68 -1.63
CA ASN A 266 2.51 -48.20 -2.19
C ASN A 266 2.63 -46.89 -3.00
N ALA A 267 3.86 -46.48 -3.36
CA ALA A 267 4.15 -45.15 -3.90
C ALA A 267 3.46 -44.82 -5.25
N THR A 268 3.04 -45.79 -6.05
CA THR A 268 2.51 -45.54 -7.40
C THR A 268 1.14 -44.87 -7.42
N ILE A 269 0.20 -45.28 -6.55
CA ILE A 269 -1.16 -44.69 -6.50
C ILE A 269 -1.14 -43.30 -5.84
N GLU A 270 -0.29 -43.10 -4.84
CA GLU A 270 -0.15 -41.82 -4.14
C GLU A 270 0.61 -40.77 -4.96
N THR A 271 1.55 -41.18 -5.82
CA THR A 271 2.23 -40.26 -6.75
C THR A 271 1.26 -39.70 -7.78
N GLU A 272 0.40 -40.55 -8.37
CA GLU A 272 -0.61 -40.10 -9.36
C GLU A 272 -1.63 -39.14 -8.75
N LEU A 273 -2.04 -39.37 -7.49
CA LEU A 273 -2.89 -38.44 -6.76
C LEU A 273 -2.16 -37.12 -6.46
N SER A 274 -0.90 -37.16 -6.03
CA SER A 274 -0.10 -35.95 -5.80
C SER A 274 0.02 -35.10 -7.07
N ASP A 275 0.26 -35.72 -8.23
CA ASP A 275 0.35 -35.04 -9.52
C ASP A 275 -0.98 -34.38 -9.93
N GLN A 276 -2.11 -35.06 -9.71
CA GLN A 276 -3.45 -34.48 -9.91
C GLN A 276 -3.70 -33.30 -8.97
N LEU A 277 -3.27 -33.39 -7.71
CA LEU A 277 -3.39 -32.30 -6.73
C LEU A 277 -2.55 -31.09 -7.13
N VAL A 278 -1.30 -31.29 -7.56
CA VAL A 278 -0.42 -30.23 -8.08
C VAL A 278 -1.07 -29.53 -9.28
N THR A 279 -1.64 -30.31 -10.22
CA THR A 279 -2.37 -29.76 -11.39
C THR A 279 -3.60 -28.95 -10.97
N SER A 280 -4.34 -29.42 -9.96
CA SER A 280 -5.50 -28.70 -9.43
C SER A 280 -5.12 -27.36 -8.79
N LEU A 281 -3.97 -27.31 -8.10
CA LEU A 281 -3.43 -26.09 -7.52
C LEU A 281 -2.97 -25.11 -8.59
N ASP A 282 -2.42 -25.58 -9.71
CA ASP A 282 -2.07 -24.72 -10.85
C ASP A 282 -3.29 -24.04 -11.45
N ASN A 283 -4.39 -24.78 -11.62
CA ASN A 283 -5.66 -24.21 -12.08
C ASN A 283 -6.21 -23.18 -11.09
N LEU A 284 -6.06 -23.42 -9.79
CA LEU A 284 -6.52 -22.52 -8.73
C LEU A 284 -5.64 -21.27 -8.63
N ALA A 285 -4.32 -21.42 -8.78
CA ALA A 285 -3.36 -20.33 -8.85
C ALA A 285 -3.59 -19.46 -10.09
N TYR A 286 -3.82 -20.07 -11.25
CA TYR A 286 -4.18 -19.36 -12.48
C TYR A 286 -5.49 -18.57 -12.33
N ALA A 287 -6.51 -19.17 -11.70
CA ALA A 287 -7.76 -18.47 -11.40
C ALA A 287 -7.57 -17.31 -10.41
N ALA A 288 -6.67 -17.45 -9.42
CA ALA A 288 -6.34 -16.38 -8.48
C ALA A 288 -5.57 -15.23 -9.15
N VAL A 289 -4.64 -15.53 -10.06
CA VAL A 289 -3.91 -14.52 -10.86
C VAL A 289 -4.90 -13.75 -11.76
N GLN A 290 -5.79 -14.43 -12.48
CA GLN A 290 -6.83 -13.74 -13.26
C GLN A 290 -7.76 -12.86 -12.40
N LYS A 291 -8.04 -13.29 -11.17
CA LYS A 291 -8.83 -12.48 -10.22
C LYS A 291 -8.07 -11.21 -9.80
N ASN A 292 -6.75 -11.28 -9.63
CA ASN A 292 -5.91 -10.12 -9.34
C ASN A 292 -5.81 -9.15 -10.53
N ASP A 293 -5.66 -9.65 -11.78
CA ASP A 293 -5.72 -8.82 -12.99
C ASP A 293 -7.06 -8.05 -13.09
N THR A 294 -8.14 -8.69 -12.65
CA THR A 294 -9.47 -8.06 -12.60
C THR A 294 -9.54 -6.96 -11.54
N ILE A 295 -8.87 -7.16 -10.40
CA ILE A 295 -8.77 -6.14 -9.34
C ILE A 295 -7.90 -4.96 -9.80
N GLU A 296 -6.79 -5.20 -10.50
CA GLU A 296 -5.96 -4.14 -11.09
C GLU A 296 -6.76 -3.31 -12.10
N LYS A 297 -7.54 -3.96 -12.97
CA LYS A 297 -8.47 -3.28 -13.88
C LYS A 297 -9.53 -2.46 -13.13
N PHE A 298 -10.01 -2.94 -11.99
CA PHE A 298 -10.91 -2.14 -11.15
C PHE A 298 -10.22 -0.92 -10.53
N ILE A 299 -8.97 -1.05 -10.07
CA ILE A 299 -8.18 0.07 -9.55
C ILE A 299 -7.94 1.12 -10.65
N GLU A 300 -7.59 0.67 -11.86
CA GLU A 300 -7.41 1.55 -13.01
C GLU A 300 -8.72 2.26 -13.39
N THR A 301 -9.85 1.55 -13.35
CA THR A 301 -11.18 2.12 -13.57
C THR A 301 -11.54 3.16 -12.50
N ILE A 302 -11.25 2.89 -11.22
CA ILE A 302 -11.47 3.84 -10.12
C ILE A 302 -10.63 5.10 -10.34
N LYS A 303 -9.37 4.95 -10.76
CA LYS A 303 -8.50 6.10 -11.09
C LYS A 303 -9.08 6.93 -12.23
N GLN A 304 -9.56 6.29 -13.29
CA GLN A 304 -10.21 6.98 -14.42
C GLN A 304 -11.50 7.71 -14.00
N GLN A 305 -12.28 7.12 -13.09
CA GLN A 305 -13.46 7.77 -12.53
C GLN A 305 -13.08 8.99 -11.68
N GLN A 306 -12.03 8.90 -10.85
CA GLN A 306 -11.50 10.00 -10.06
C GLN A 306 -11.07 11.18 -10.96
N ASP A 307 -10.32 10.91 -12.03
CA ASP A 307 -9.87 11.92 -12.99
C ASP A 307 -11.06 12.59 -13.70
N THR A 308 -12.10 11.80 -14.02
CA THR A 308 -13.34 12.32 -14.62
C THR A 308 -14.08 13.25 -13.66
N ILE A 309 -14.17 12.90 -12.37
CA ILE A 309 -14.77 13.75 -11.33
C ILE A 309 -13.99 15.06 -11.21
N HIS A 310 -12.66 15.02 -11.17
CA HIS A 310 -11.83 16.22 -11.11
C HIS A 310 -12.06 17.12 -12.34
N LYS A 311 -12.14 16.53 -13.54
CA LYS A 311 -12.41 17.28 -14.77
C LYS A 311 -13.79 17.93 -14.77
N LEU A 312 -14.83 17.23 -14.31
CA LEU A 312 -16.18 17.78 -14.19
C LEU A 312 -16.25 18.89 -13.13
N GLN A 313 -15.54 18.75 -12.01
CA GLN A 313 -15.44 19.80 -11.00
C GLN A 313 -14.77 21.06 -11.57
N ALA A 314 -13.69 20.92 -12.34
CA ALA A 314 -13.04 22.05 -13.02
C ALA A 314 -13.97 22.72 -14.04
N GLN A 315 -14.67 21.95 -14.87
CA GLN A 315 -15.64 22.48 -15.84
C GLN A 315 -16.81 23.20 -15.16
N ASN A 316 -17.31 22.65 -14.05
CA ASN A 316 -18.35 23.32 -13.25
C ASN A 316 -17.84 24.63 -12.65
N GLY A 317 -16.59 24.67 -12.18
CA GLY A 317 -15.94 25.90 -11.73
C GLY A 317 -15.84 26.96 -12.83
N GLU A 318 -15.39 26.57 -14.03
CA GLU A 318 -15.32 27.48 -15.20
C GLU A 318 -16.69 28.00 -15.63
N LEU A 319 -17.71 27.13 -15.66
CA LEU A 319 -19.09 27.53 -15.98
C LEU A 319 -19.64 28.50 -14.94
N MET A 320 -19.37 28.26 -13.65
CA MET A 320 -19.78 29.16 -12.58
C MET A 320 -19.09 30.53 -12.69
N MET A 321 -17.80 30.54 -13.07
CA MET A 321 -17.04 31.77 -13.29
C MET A 321 -17.52 32.55 -14.54
N LYS A 322 -17.90 31.86 -15.62
CA LYS A 322 -18.54 32.47 -16.81
C LYS A 322 -19.93 33.02 -16.51
N LEU A 323 -20.72 32.34 -15.67
CA LEU A 323 -22.04 32.79 -15.27
C LEU A 323 -21.97 34.05 -14.37
N LEU A 324 -20.98 34.11 -13.49
CA LEU A 324 -20.68 35.28 -12.65
C LEU A 324 -20.05 36.43 -13.45
N GLY A 325 -19.22 36.13 -14.46
CA GLY A 325 -18.61 37.13 -15.35
C GLY A 325 -19.55 37.68 -16.42
N GLY A 326 -20.58 36.93 -16.81
CA GLY A 326 -21.56 37.31 -17.84
C GLY A 326 -22.69 38.23 -17.38
N GLN A 327 -22.78 38.54 -16.08
CA GLN A 327 -23.79 39.48 -15.55
C GLN A 327 -23.36 40.96 -15.62
N SER A 328 -22.19 41.25 -16.19
CA SER A 328 -21.62 42.60 -16.25
C SER A 328 -21.18 43.00 -17.67
N ALA A 329 -22.03 42.82 -18.70
CA ALA A 329 -21.92 43.58 -19.96
C ALA A 329 -23.09 43.30 -20.90
N ALA A 330 -23.50 44.35 -21.62
CA ALA A 330 -24.38 44.37 -22.80
C ALA A 330 -25.90 44.43 -22.57
N ASP A 331 -26.32 45.53 -21.94
CA ASP A 331 -27.38 46.38 -22.50
C ASP A 331 -26.87 47.02 -23.82
N THR A 332 -27.80 47.36 -24.72
CA THR A 332 -27.64 48.04 -26.03
C THR A 332 -27.40 47.17 -27.28
N GLY A 333 -28.36 47.27 -28.23
CA GLY A 333 -28.02 47.60 -29.62
C GLY A 333 -28.17 46.54 -30.73
N ASP A 334 -29.33 46.59 -31.40
CA ASP A 334 -29.54 46.47 -32.87
C ASP A 334 -29.38 45.14 -33.68
N LYS A 335 -30.56 44.61 -34.04
CA LYS A 335 -31.13 44.34 -35.40
C LYS A 335 -30.30 43.67 -36.53
N LYS A 336 -30.86 42.56 -37.03
CA LYS A 336 -31.35 42.28 -38.43
C LYS A 336 -31.95 40.86 -38.44
N GLY A 337 -33.26 40.63 -38.63
CA GLY A 337 -34.03 40.66 -39.89
C GLY A 337 -34.07 39.25 -40.54
N GLY A 338 -35.20 38.57 -40.80
CA GLY A 338 -36.62 38.90 -40.65
C GLY A 338 -37.56 37.67 -40.83
N THR A 339 -38.85 37.91 -40.54
CA THR A 339 -40.10 37.31 -41.08
C THR A 339 -40.29 35.78 -41.08
N THR A 340 -41.38 35.15 -40.61
CA THR A 340 -42.77 35.55 -40.27
C THR A 340 -43.45 34.39 -39.52
N GLY A 341 -44.38 34.68 -38.59
CA GLY A 341 -45.64 33.93 -38.51
C GLY A 341 -46.02 33.28 -37.16
N GLY A 342 -46.97 33.90 -36.46
CA GLY A 342 -47.98 33.18 -35.67
C GLY A 342 -47.71 33.02 -34.18
N THR A 343 -48.28 33.91 -33.37
CA THR A 343 -48.54 33.69 -31.94
C THR A 343 -49.25 32.34 -31.74
N HIS A 344 -48.53 31.32 -31.26
CA HIS A 344 -49.11 30.00 -31.05
C HIS A 344 -50.06 30.00 -29.85
N ALA A 345 -51.35 30.16 -30.11
CA ALA A 345 -52.38 29.96 -29.09
C ALA A 345 -52.42 28.48 -28.66
N TRP A 346 -52.30 28.25 -27.36
CA TRP A 346 -52.52 26.94 -26.75
C TRP A 346 -54.01 26.58 -26.81
N ASP A 347 -54.32 25.29 -26.97
CA ASP A 347 -55.70 24.80 -26.96
C ASP A 347 -56.15 24.55 -25.52
N PRO A 348 -57.12 25.31 -24.98
CA PRO A 348 -57.62 25.11 -23.61
C PRO A 348 -58.20 23.71 -23.37
N SER A 349 -58.70 23.07 -24.43
CA SER A 349 -59.31 21.74 -24.41
C SER A 349 -58.39 20.63 -24.92
N GLY A 350 -57.20 20.99 -25.41
CA GLY A 350 -56.29 20.07 -26.06
C GLY A 350 -55.65 19.07 -25.09
N TYR A 351 -55.45 17.84 -25.56
CA TYR A 351 -54.67 16.82 -24.89
C TYR A 351 -54.04 15.87 -25.92
N CYS A 352 -52.82 15.42 -25.64
CA CYS A 352 -52.11 14.42 -26.43
C CYS A 352 -51.51 13.37 -25.50
N TRP A 353 -51.71 12.09 -25.79
CA TRP A 353 -51.21 10.98 -24.97
C TRP A 353 -49.71 11.05 -24.67
N THR A 354 -48.91 11.52 -25.63
CA THR A 354 -47.45 11.68 -25.46
C THR A 354 -47.05 13.01 -24.80
N HIS A 355 -47.76 14.11 -25.08
CA HIS A 355 -47.32 15.47 -24.70
C HIS A 355 -48.11 16.09 -23.54
N GLY A 356 -49.17 15.44 -23.08
CA GLY A 356 -50.00 15.87 -21.96
C GLY A 356 -50.99 16.98 -22.31
N TYR A 357 -51.27 17.83 -21.33
CA TYR A 357 -52.43 18.74 -21.29
C TYR A 357 -52.17 20.15 -21.85
N LYS A 358 -50.95 20.45 -22.31
CA LYS A 358 -50.60 21.77 -22.86
C LYS A 358 -50.12 21.61 -24.30
N VAL A 359 -51.06 21.65 -25.23
CA VAL A 359 -50.82 21.43 -26.67
C VAL A 359 -51.33 22.60 -27.49
N LYS A 360 -50.71 22.86 -28.65
CA LYS A 360 -51.11 23.95 -29.54
C LYS A 360 -52.46 23.63 -30.20
N LYS A 361 -53.24 24.65 -30.60
CA LYS A 361 -54.48 24.44 -31.37
C LYS A 361 -54.24 23.54 -32.58
N GLY A 362 -55.10 22.53 -32.75
CA GLY A 362 -55.00 21.52 -33.82
C GLY A 362 -54.13 20.29 -33.49
N HIS A 363 -53.43 20.30 -32.34
CA HIS A 363 -52.67 19.14 -31.86
C HIS A 363 -53.47 18.36 -30.81
N ASN A 364 -53.71 17.08 -31.06
CA ASN A 364 -54.28 16.14 -30.12
C ASN A 364 -53.62 14.76 -30.29
N SER A 365 -54.05 13.74 -29.55
CA SER A 365 -53.47 12.39 -29.70
C SER A 365 -53.56 11.88 -31.13
N LYS A 366 -54.71 12.03 -31.80
CA LYS A 366 -54.88 11.61 -33.20
C LYS A 366 -53.92 12.32 -34.16
N THR A 367 -53.74 13.64 -34.02
CA THR A 367 -52.92 14.46 -34.93
C THR A 367 -51.45 14.56 -34.51
N CYS A 368 -51.04 13.86 -33.45
CA CYS A 368 -49.68 13.87 -32.95
C CYS A 368 -48.69 13.27 -33.96
N LYS A 369 -47.69 14.06 -34.37
CA LYS A 369 -46.64 13.61 -35.31
C LYS A 369 -45.43 12.98 -34.60
N THR A 370 -45.20 13.33 -33.34
CA THR A 370 -44.08 12.83 -32.51
C THR A 370 -44.63 11.92 -31.42
N ARG A 371 -45.04 10.71 -31.81
CA ARG A 371 -45.68 9.75 -30.93
C ARG A 371 -44.63 8.96 -30.14
N GLY A 372 -44.79 8.93 -28.82
CA GLY A 372 -44.02 8.06 -27.94
C GLY A 372 -44.46 6.60 -28.11
N GLU A 373 -43.67 5.68 -27.57
CA GLU A 373 -44.00 4.25 -27.57
C GLU A 373 -45.33 4.01 -26.85
N GLY A 374 -46.23 3.20 -27.44
CA GLY A 374 -47.56 2.90 -26.88
C GLY A 374 -48.64 3.99 -27.07
N HIS A 375 -48.39 5.01 -27.91
CA HIS A 375 -49.30 6.14 -28.11
C HIS A 375 -50.74 5.75 -28.48
N GLN A 376 -51.71 6.20 -27.67
CA GLN A 376 -53.15 5.97 -27.90
C GLN A 376 -53.79 7.14 -28.66
N GLU A 377 -54.09 6.96 -29.95
CA GLU A 377 -54.68 8.01 -30.81
C GLU A 377 -56.04 8.51 -30.33
N SER A 378 -56.82 7.65 -29.66
CA SER A 378 -58.16 7.96 -29.13
C SER A 378 -58.12 8.65 -27.77
N ALA A 379 -56.95 8.85 -27.16
CA ALA A 379 -56.84 9.49 -25.86
C ALA A 379 -57.23 10.96 -25.93
N THR A 380 -58.10 11.37 -25.00
CA THR A 380 -58.67 12.71 -24.91
C THR A 380 -58.35 13.33 -23.55
N ARG A 381 -58.62 14.63 -23.39
CA ARG A 381 -58.39 15.34 -22.12
C ARG A 381 -59.20 14.76 -20.96
N SER A 382 -60.37 14.19 -21.23
CA SER A 382 -61.27 13.58 -20.24
C SER A 382 -61.01 12.09 -20.00
N ASN A 383 -60.39 11.38 -20.96
CA ASN A 383 -59.93 10.01 -20.79
C ASN A 383 -58.53 9.86 -21.40
N ILE A 384 -57.52 9.93 -20.54
CA ILE A 384 -56.13 9.95 -20.97
C ILE A 384 -55.57 8.58 -21.36
N MET A 385 -56.32 7.49 -21.13
CA MET A 385 -55.92 6.12 -21.48
C MET A 385 -54.50 5.77 -21.01
N GLY A 386 -54.15 6.15 -19.77
CA GLY A 386 -52.83 5.94 -19.18
C GLY A 386 -51.71 6.82 -19.76
N GLY A 387 -52.04 7.90 -20.48
CA GLY A 387 -51.06 8.79 -21.11
C GLY A 387 -50.43 9.82 -20.17
N ASN A 388 -49.61 10.69 -20.74
CA ASN A 388 -48.76 11.66 -20.04
C ASN A 388 -49.56 12.71 -19.25
N GLU A 389 -49.30 12.83 -17.94
CA GLU A 389 -49.96 13.81 -17.05
C GLU A 389 -49.30 15.20 -17.00
N ALA A 390 -48.31 15.47 -17.85
CA ALA A 390 -47.64 16.76 -17.88
C ALA A 390 -48.64 17.93 -18.09
N ASN A 391 -48.51 18.96 -17.26
CA ASN A 391 -49.34 20.16 -17.28
C ASN A 391 -50.84 19.91 -16.99
N LYS A 392 -51.23 18.83 -16.28
CA LYS A 392 -52.63 18.54 -15.93
C LYS A 392 -53.37 19.71 -15.27
N ASN A 393 -52.65 20.50 -14.45
CA ASN A 393 -53.19 21.68 -13.77
C ASN A 393 -53.11 22.96 -14.62
N TRP A 394 -52.66 22.88 -15.88
CA TRP A 394 -52.63 24.02 -16.78
C TRP A 394 -54.04 24.34 -17.25
N VAL A 395 -54.46 25.57 -16.95
CA VAL A 395 -55.70 26.18 -17.43
C VAL A 395 -55.31 27.36 -18.30
N ALA A 396 -55.91 27.48 -19.49
CA ALA A 396 -55.72 28.68 -20.30
C ALA A 396 -56.30 29.88 -19.54
N LYS A 397 -55.51 30.95 -19.39
CA LYS A 397 -55.98 32.21 -18.83
C LYS A 397 -56.95 32.91 -19.79
#